data_AF-A0A6D0EYG2-F1
#
_entry.id   AF-A0A6D0EYG2-F1
#
_cell.length_a   1.000
_cell.length_b   1.000
_cell.length_c   1.000
_cell.angle_alpha   90.00
_cell.angle_beta   90.00
_cell.angle_gamma   90.00
#
_symmetry.space_group_name_H-M   'P 1'
#
loop_
_entity.id
_entity.type
_entity.pdbx_description
1 polymer ?
#
loop_
_entity_poly.entity_id
_entity_poly.type
_entity_poly.pdbx_seq_one_letter_code
_entity_poly.pdbx_strand_id
1 'polypeptide(L)'
;MFSYYFQGLALGAAMILPLGPQNAFVMNQGIRRQYHIMIALLCAISDLVLICAGIFGGSALLMQSPWLLALVTWGGVAFLLWYGFGAFKT
;
A
#
# COMPACT_ATOMS: atom_id res chain seq x y z
N MET A 1 -11.71 24.06 16.45
CA MET A 1 -10.31 24.30 16.00
C MET A 1 -9.39 23.11 16.26
N PHE A 2 -9.35 22.53 17.47
CA PHE A 2 -8.56 21.32 17.77
C PHE A 2 -8.87 20.10 16.88
N SER A 3 -10.13 19.91 16.48
CA SER A 3 -10.55 18.80 15.62
C SER A 3 -9.87 18.83 14.23
N TYR A 4 -9.70 20.02 13.63
CA TYR A 4 -9.02 20.16 12.33
C TYR A 4 -7.53 19.83 12.42
N TYR A 5 -6.88 20.22 13.53
CA TYR A 5 -5.48 19.86 13.79
C TYR A 5 -5.30 18.35 13.92
N PHE A 6 -6.17 17.69 14.68
CA PHE A 6 -6.10 16.24 14.86
C PHE A 6 -6.41 15.48 13.56
N GLN A 7 -7.36 15.98 12.76
CA GLN A 7 -7.69 15.40 11.47
C GLN A 7 -6.53 15.56 10.46
N GLY A 8 -5.88 16.72 10.43
CA GLY A 8 -4.69 16.95 9.60
C GLY A 8 -3.52 16.05 10.02
N LEU A 9 -3.29 15.90 11.32
CA LEU A 9 -2.26 15.01 11.86
C LEU A 9 -2.55 13.54 11.55
N ALA A 10 -3.81 13.09 11.72
CA ALA A 10 -4.23 11.74 11.40
C ALA A 10 -4.10 11.42 9.91
N LEU A 11 -4.49 12.35 9.03
CA LEU A 11 -4.32 12.21 7.58
C LEU A 11 -2.84 12.15 7.17
N GLY A 12 -2.01 13.04 7.73
CA GLY A 12 -0.56 13.03 7.49
C GLY A 12 0.09 11.73 7.94
N ALA A 13 -0.26 11.25 9.14
CA ALA A 13 0.20 9.97 9.66
C ALA A 13 -0.28 8.81 8.78
N ALA A 14 -1.54 8.81 8.33
CA ALA A 14 -2.08 7.76 7.47
C ALA A 14 -1.38 7.68 6.10
N MET A 15 -0.85 8.78 5.57
CA MET A 15 -0.12 8.76 4.30
C MET A 15 1.36 8.37 4.43
N ILE A 16 2.02 8.71 5.55
CA ILE A 16 3.48 8.56 5.68
C ILE A 16 3.88 7.30 6.46
N LEU A 17 3.12 6.95 7.49
CA LEU A 17 3.46 5.88 8.44
C LEU A 17 3.37 4.45 7.87
N PRO A 18 2.49 4.13 6.89
CA PRO A 18 2.51 2.84 6.22
C PRO A 18 3.69 2.77 5.24
N LEU A 19 4.91 2.63 5.76
CA LEU A 19 6.04 2.17 4.98
C LEU A 19 5.84 0.69 4.68
N GLY A 20 5.43 0.40 3.44
CA GLY A 20 5.20 -0.97 2.99
C GLY A 20 6.46 -1.85 3.10
N PRO A 21 6.29 -3.18 3.24
CA PRO A 21 7.41 -4.12 3.35
C PRO A 21 8.35 -4.06 2.13
N GLN A 22 7.83 -3.73 0.94
CA GLN A 22 8.63 -3.52 -0.27
C GLN A 22 9.60 -2.34 -0.12
N ASN A 23 9.12 -1.18 0.35
CA ASN A 23 9.95 0.01 0.55
C ASN A 23 10.99 -0.20 1.66
N ALA A 24 10.62 -0.88 2.75
CA ALA A 24 11.55 -1.24 3.82
C ALA A 24 12.64 -2.23 3.35
N PHE A 25 12.30 -3.19 2.48
CA PHE A 25 13.25 -4.14 1.91
C PHE A 25 14.26 -3.46 0.97
N VAL A 26 13.78 -2.59 0.06
CA VAL A 26 14.65 -1.79 -0.82
C VAL A 26 15.60 -0.91 0.01
N MET A 27 15.11 -0.28 1.08
CA MET A 27 15.92 0.56 1.96
C MET A 27 16.97 -0.25 2.74
N ASN A 28 16.61 -1.40 3.29
CA ASN A 28 17.55 -2.31 3.96
C ASN A 28 18.65 -2.78 3.00
N GLN A 29 18.30 -3.09 1.75
CA GLN A 29 19.28 -3.48 0.75
C GLN A 29 20.15 -2.30 0.29
N GLY A 30 19.58 -1.10 0.19
CA GLY A 30 20.30 0.15 -0.04
C GLY A 30 21.37 0.42 1.01
N ILE A 31 21.02 0.25 2.30
CA ILE A 31 21.95 0.41 3.43
C ILE A 31 23.07 -0.64 3.37
N ARG A 32 22.76 -1.88 2.97
CA ARG A 32 23.75 -2.96 2.83
C ARG A 32 24.66 -2.84 1.59
N ARG A 33 24.44 -1.85 0.70
CA ARG A 33 25.23 -1.58 -0.53
C ARG A 33 25.44 -2.79 -1.46
N GLN A 34 24.57 -3.79 -1.42
CA GLN A 34 24.65 -4.98 -2.28
C GLN A 34 23.44 -5.00 -3.22
N TYR A 35 23.65 -4.86 -4.54
CA TYR A 35 22.60 -5.00 -5.57
C TYR A 35 21.35 -4.10 -5.42
N HIS A 36 21.49 -2.95 -4.76
CA HIS A 36 20.36 -2.04 -4.50
C HIS A 36 19.64 -1.54 -5.77
N ILE A 37 20.38 -1.35 -6.87
CA ILE A 37 19.80 -0.94 -8.16
C ILE A 37 18.95 -2.05 -8.78
N MET A 38 19.41 -3.31 -8.75
CA MET A 38 18.65 -4.44 -9.31
C MET A 38 17.34 -4.67 -8.57
N ILE A 39 17.37 -4.59 -7.24
CA ILE A 39 16.17 -4.78 -6.41
C ILE A 39 15.20 -3.61 -6.59
N ALA A 40 15.70 -2.37 -6.65
CA ALA A 40 14.85 -1.20 -6.94
C ALA A 40 14.19 -1.31 -8.33
N LEU A 41 14.93 -1.76 -9.35
CA LEU A 41 14.43 -1.89 -10.73
C LEU A 41 13.37 -2.99 -10.83
N LEU A 42 13.60 -4.15 -10.20
CA LEU A 42 12.61 -5.23 -10.14
C LEU A 42 11.32 -4.77 -9.44
N CYS A 43 11.46 -4.05 -8.32
CA CYS A 43 10.32 -3.53 -7.56
C CYS A 43 9.54 -2.49 -8.39
N ALA A 44 10.24 -1.56 -9.03
CA ALA A 44 9.63 -0.54 -9.89
C ALA A 44 8.90 -1.14 -11.11
N ILE A 45 9.46 -2.18 -11.74
CA ILE A 45 8.78 -2.89 -12.84
C ILE A 45 7.52 -3.59 -12.31
N SER A 46 7.62 -4.27 -11.17
CA SER A 46 6.47 -4.96 -10.57
C SER A 46 5.34 -3.97 -10.26
N ASP A 47 5.67 -2.82 -9.67
CA ASP A 47 4.69 -1.77 -9.37
C ASP A 47 4.08 -1.19 -10.64
N LEU A 48 4.89 -0.93 -11.68
CA LEU A 48 4.39 -0.47 -12.97
C LEU A 48 3.39 -1.47 -13.58
N VAL A 49 3.73 -2.76 -13.61
CA VAL A 49 2.87 -3.81 -14.17
C VAL A 49 1.58 -3.94 -13.37
N LEU A 50 1.65 -3.94 -12.03
CA LEU A 50 0.47 -4.03 -11.17
C LEU A 50 -0.43 -2.80 -11.30
N ILE A 51 0.14 -1.60 -11.36
CA ILE A 51 -0.63 -0.35 -11.57
C ILE A 51 -1.30 -0.37 -12.95
N CYS A 52 -0.58 -0.73 -14.01
CA CYS A 52 -1.15 -0.86 -15.35
C CYS A 52 -2.27 -1.91 -15.38
N ALA A 53 -2.06 -3.10 -14.79
CA ALA A 53 -3.08 -4.14 -14.72
C ALA A 53 -4.31 -3.70 -13.91
N GLY A 54 -4.11 -2.97 -12.81
CA GLY A 54 -5.18 -2.42 -11.99
C GLY A 54 -6.00 -1.35 -12.72
N ILE A 55 -5.34 -0.42 -13.41
CA ILE A 55 -6.01 0.66 -14.15
C ILE A 55 -6.72 0.11 -15.38
N PHE A 56 -6.07 -0.71 -16.21
CA PHE A 56 -6.66 -1.19 -17.46
C PHE A 56 -7.62 -2.37 -17.28
N GLY A 57 -7.39 -3.25 -16.30
CA GLY A 57 -8.21 -4.45 -16.07
C GLY A 57 -9.15 -4.32 -14.87
N GLY A 58 -8.61 -3.90 -13.72
CA GLY A 58 -9.35 -3.84 -12.45
C GLY A 58 -10.48 -2.80 -12.45
N SER A 59 -10.20 -1.59 -12.93
CA SER A 59 -11.18 -0.49 -12.91
C SER A 59 -12.42 -0.79 -13.77
N ALA A 60 -12.23 -1.38 -14.96
CA ALA A 60 -13.31 -1.74 -15.87
C ALA A 60 -14.21 -2.86 -15.34
N LEU A 61 -13.66 -3.78 -14.54
CA LEU A 61 -14.42 -4.86 -13.89
C LEU A 61 -15.16 -4.37 -12.65
N LEU A 62 -14.55 -3.49 -11.87
CA LEU A 62 -15.13 -2.94 -10.65
C LEU A 62 -16.31 -1.99 -10.92
N MET A 63 -16.32 -1.29 -12.06
CA MET A 63 -17.45 -0.41 -12.43
C MET A 63 -18.70 -1.17 -12.89
N GLN A 64 -18.58 -2.45 -13.28
CA GLN A 64 -19.72 -3.22 -13.79
C GLN A 64 -20.66 -3.71 -12.69
N SER A 65 -20.19 -3.86 -11.45
CA SER A 65 -21.09 -4.21 -10.35
C SER A 65 -20.67 -3.58 -9.01
N PRO A 66 -21.61 -2.90 -8.31
CA PRO A 66 -21.33 -2.29 -7.00
C PRO A 66 -21.04 -3.35 -5.92
N TRP A 67 -21.48 -4.60 -6.14
CA TRP A 67 -21.25 -5.69 -5.18
C TRP A 67 -19.78 -6.19 -5.19
N LEU A 68 -19.13 -6.28 -6.37
CA LEU A 68 -17.70 -6.60 -6.45
C LEU A 68 -16.84 -5.51 -5.79
N LEU A 69 -17.20 -4.24 -6.00
CA LEU A 69 -16.50 -3.11 -5.40
C LEU A 69 -16.59 -3.18 -3.87
N ALA A 70 -17.77 -3.45 -3.33
CA ALA A 70 -17.97 -3.67 -1.90
C ALA A 70 -17.12 -4.85 -1.38
N LEU A 71 -17.12 -5.99 -2.07
CA LEU A 71 -16.38 -7.18 -1.62
C LEU A 71 -14.87 -6.94 -1.59
N VAL A 72 -14.32 -6.27 -2.60
CA VAL A 72 -12.91 -5.89 -2.67
C VAL A 72 -12.55 -4.86 -1.58
N THR A 73 -13.39 -3.85 -1.35
CA THR A 73 -13.15 -2.86 -0.27
C THR A 73 -13.18 -3.50 1.11
N TRP A 74 -14.21 -4.29 1.41
CA TRP A 74 -14.30 -5.02 2.69
C TRP A 74 -13.17 -6.04 2.87
N GLY A 75 -12.75 -6.71 1.78
CA GLY A 75 -11.57 -7.58 1.78
C GLY A 75 -10.28 -6.81 2.10
N GLY A 76 -10.09 -5.64 1.50
CA GLY A 76 -8.97 -4.75 1.80
C GLY A 76 -8.98 -4.27 3.25
N VAL A 77 -10.14 -3.88 3.79
CA VAL A 77 -10.30 -3.49 5.19
C VAL A 77 -9.95 -4.64 6.13
N ALA A 78 -10.44 -5.85 5.87
CA ALA A 78 -10.13 -7.03 6.68
C ALA A 78 -8.63 -7.35 6.66
N PHE A 79 -8.00 -7.27 5.48
CA PHE A 79 -6.55 -7.48 5.34
C PHE A 79 -5.73 -6.42 6.08
N LEU A 80 -6.10 -5.13 5.98
CA LEU A 80 -5.44 -4.04 6.68
C LEU A 80 -5.60 -4.15 8.20
N LEU A 81 -6.79 -4.53 8.68
CA LEU A 81 -7.04 -4.78 10.11
C LEU A 81 -6.18 -5.94 10.61
N TRP A 82 -6.10 -7.04 9.87
CA TRP A 82 -5.25 -8.18 10.21
C TRP A 82 -3.77 -7.79 10.28
N TYR A 83 -3.28 -7.10 9.24
CA TYR A 83 -1.89 -6.64 9.17
C TYR A 83 -1.57 -5.66 10.32
N GLY A 84 -2.47 -4.71 10.59
CA GLY A 84 -2.34 -3.76 11.71
C GLY A 84 -2.33 -4.46 13.06
N PHE A 85 -3.15 -5.50 13.26
CA PHE A 85 -3.13 -6.32 14.47
C PHE A 85 -1.81 -7.10 14.61
N GLY A 86 -1.27 -7.62 13.50
CA GLY A 86 0.04 -8.27 13.46
C GLY A 86 1.18 -7.32 13.84
N ALA A 87 1.13 -6.07 13.37
CA ALA A 87 2.11 -5.04 13.73
C ALA A 87 2.05 -4.66 15.22
N PHE A 88 0.86 -4.67 15.83
CA PHE A 88 0.70 -4.43 17.27
C PHE A 88 1.25 -5.55 18.16
N LYS A 89 1.51 -6.73 17.60
CA LYS A 89 2.01 -7.91 18.33
C LYS A 89 3.55 -8.04 18.31
N THR A 90 4.27 -7.12 17.69
CA THR A 90 5.75 -7.05 17.71
C THR A 90 6.20 -5.94 18.66
#